data_AF-A0A2E6EKM0-F1
#
_entry.id   AF-A0A2E6EKM0-F1
#
_cell.length_a   1.000
_cell.length_b   1.000
_cell.length_c   1.000
_cell.angle_alpha   90.00
_cell.angle_beta   90.00
_cell.angle_gamma   90.00
#
_symmetry.space_group_name_H-M   'P 1'
#
loop_
_entity.id
_entity.type
_entity.pdbx_description
1 polymer ?
#
loop_
_entity_poly.entity_id
_entity_poly.type
_entity_poly.pdbx_seq_one_letter_code
_entity_poly.pdbx_strand_id
1 'polypeptide(L)'
;MTDRRPGTLRSAVFSVTVTVVVLVGLNALVELLEDEGVVQTHRVEDRMLYQEEAIFEKVGDRFRSTPYARDHMVNSSFAADKGSRWRMFLLGASFAQGTPYDCCESDGRESFGGISTWLRAQYGALFPSREVEVINVAAGGTSSHRVVEVARSVLPYQPDVLVVASCNNEGVLSPGTVAEQLHKLGGYRFLAKHLAPAPDPAERRYFTPQHPDAEAVRKQFQHNLEQVIELTREAGVPLLLATLPVNLRYRGFEPGPVIDDQRYASASGNCAEAVEAFHSGKLELGLARLEGCEGLPDIQSWKGIARLRMGQFEQGRSELEQLWGPCIAQGVTHYFGGRFAEAVEALESCGDAAEALRWSGLARFELGEAERARVELEQAAELNPRNRCRPSYNALIRELAAGSEHVHLLDLEAAAERASPLGLPGPELFVDYCHMNWRGYGLMAEELRAALQLAGSAPGWPVEGASLPLDVVAERQRLHPLPAPPGSPGPQTQ
;
A
#
# COMPACT_ATOMS: atom_id res chain seq x y z
N MET A 1 46.56 39.76 40.63
CA MET A 1 45.90 39.31 39.40
C MET A 1 44.43 39.69 39.51
N THR A 2 43.99 40.70 38.76
CA THR A 2 42.58 41.14 38.77
C THR A 2 41.74 40.10 38.06
N ASP A 3 40.80 39.49 38.80
CA ASP A 3 39.80 38.53 38.30
C ASP A 3 38.90 39.23 37.28
N ARG A 4 39.33 39.25 36.01
CA ARG A 4 38.54 39.80 34.90
C ARG A 4 37.47 38.79 34.52
N ARG A 5 36.40 38.74 35.31
CA ARG A 5 35.21 37.96 34.97
C ARG A 5 34.65 38.47 33.62
N PRO A 6 34.36 37.57 32.67
CA PRO A 6 33.74 37.96 31.42
C PRO A 6 32.41 38.67 31.69
N GLY A 7 32.16 39.77 30.98
CA GLY A 7 30.87 40.46 31.05
C GLY A 7 29.73 39.53 30.63
N THR A 8 28.51 39.82 31.09
CA THR A 8 27.30 38.99 30.87
C THR A 8 27.11 38.54 29.42
N LEU A 9 27.37 39.41 28.45
CA LEU A 9 27.31 39.06 27.02
C LEU A 9 28.35 38.00 26.62
N ARG A 10 29.59 38.10 27.10
CA ARG A 10 30.65 37.13 26.79
C ARG A 10 30.38 35.78 27.44
N SER A 11 29.87 35.79 28.68
CA SER A 11 29.46 34.57 29.37
C SER A 11 28.28 33.90 28.66
N ALA A 12 27.29 34.68 28.21
CA ALA A 12 26.16 34.16 27.44
C ALA A 12 26.62 33.55 26.10
N VAL A 13 27.46 34.26 25.34
CA VAL A 13 28.00 33.75 24.06
C VAL A 13 28.83 32.49 24.28
N PHE A 14 29.67 32.45 25.32
CA PHE A 14 30.44 31.25 25.67
C PHE A 14 29.52 30.08 26.01
N SER A 15 28.52 30.27 26.88
CA SER A 15 27.57 29.22 27.24
C SER A 15 26.79 28.71 26.04
N VAL A 16 26.27 29.59 25.17
CA VAL A 16 25.57 29.19 23.94
C VAL A 16 26.51 28.40 23.03
N THR A 17 27.74 28.86 22.83
CA THR A 17 28.72 28.18 21.98
C THR A 17 29.04 26.80 22.51
N VAL A 18 29.34 26.67 23.81
CA VAL A 18 29.65 25.38 24.44
C VAL A 18 28.45 24.44 24.34
N THR A 19 27.23 24.92 24.63
CA THR A 19 26.01 24.11 24.51
C THR A 19 25.81 23.61 23.09
N VAL A 20 25.96 24.48 22.08
CA VAL A 20 25.81 24.08 20.66
C VAL A 20 26.88 23.05 20.28
N VAL A 21 28.15 23.28 20.63
CA VAL A 21 29.24 22.33 20.33
C VAL A 21 29.00 20.97 20.98
N VAL A 22 28.56 20.96 22.24
CA VAL A 22 28.27 19.72 22.96
C VAL A 22 27.08 19.00 22.32
N LEU A 23 25.99 19.68 22.01
CA LEU A 23 24.81 19.05 21.40
C LEU A 23 25.11 18.50 20.00
N VAL A 24 25.85 19.25 19.18
CA VAL A 24 26.29 18.78 17.86
C VAL A 24 27.24 17.58 17.99
N GLY A 25 28.18 17.63 18.92
CA GLY A 25 29.11 16.52 19.17
C GLY A 25 28.41 15.25 19.67
N LEU A 26 27.42 15.40 20.56
CA LEU A 26 26.60 14.28 21.03
C LEU A 26 25.75 13.69 19.89
N ASN A 27 25.14 14.53 19.05
CA ASN A 27 24.39 14.06 17.89
C ASN A 27 25.28 13.25 16.94
N ALA A 28 26.45 13.78 16.59
CA ALA A 28 27.41 13.09 15.72
C ALA A 28 27.90 11.77 16.31
N LEU A 29 28.08 11.70 17.64
CA LEU A 29 28.44 10.45 18.31
C LEU A 29 27.30 9.43 18.21
N VAL A 30 26.04 9.83 18.41
CA VAL A 30 24.89 8.93 18.27
C VAL A 30 24.77 8.41 16.84
N GLU A 31 24.93 9.27 15.84
CA GLU A 31 24.90 8.88 14.42
C GLU A 31 26.03 7.90 14.09
N LEU A 32 27.25 8.15 14.56
CA LEU A 32 28.38 7.22 14.37
C LEU A 32 28.12 5.86 15.02
N LEU A 33 27.55 5.83 16.23
CA LEU A 33 27.19 4.59 16.91
C LEU A 33 26.03 3.86 16.23
N GLU A 34 25.12 4.59 15.58
CA GLU A 34 24.05 4.01 14.77
C GLU A 34 24.61 3.38 13.48
N ASP A 35 25.51 4.07 12.77
CA ASP A 35 26.19 3.56 11.57
C ASP A 35 27.02 2.28 11.86
N GLU A 36 27.64 2.19 13.03
CA GLU A 36 28.35 0.99 13.50
C GLU A 36 27.41 -0.13 14.00
N GLY A 37 26.09 0.12 14.05
CA GLY A 37 25.09 -0.83 14.53
C GLY A 37 25.10 -1.03 16.05
N VAL A 38 25.76 -0.15 16.81
CA VAL A 38 25.85 -0.20 18.28
C VAL A 38 24.55 0.29 18.93
N VAL A 39 23.90 1.28 18.31
CA VAL A 39 22.64 1.86 18.77
C VAL A 39 21.62 1.81 17.63
N GLN A 40 20.35 1.58 17.96
CA GLN A 40 19.25 1.70 17.00
C GLN A 40 18.36 2.86 17.43
N THR A 41 18.37 3.98 16.69
CA THR A 41 17.61 5.17 17.08
C THR A 41 16.21 5.19 16.49
N HIS A 42 16.02 4.60 15.31
CA HIS A 42 14.71 4.56 14.63
C HIS A 42 13.71 3.64 15.35
N ARG A 43 12.43 4.04 15.29
CA ARG A 43 11.28 3.20 15.59
C ARG A 43 10.76 2.56 14.30
N VAL A 44 9.98 1.49 14.43
CA VAL A 44 9.41 0.82 13.25
C VAL A 44 8.40 1.73 12.56
N GLU A 45 7.67 2.56 13.32
CA GLU A 45 6.64 3.46 12.81
C GLU A 45 7.22 4.63 12.00
N ASP A 46 8.42 5.10 12.34
CA ASP A 46 9.11 6.21 11.64
C ASP A 46 9.32 5.89 10.15
N ARG A 47 9.48 4.60 9.85
CA ARG A 47 9.68 4.07 8.49
C ARG A 47 8.51 4.34 7.56
N MET A 48 7.31 4.59 8.08
CA MET A 48 6.12 4.88 7.28
C MET A 48 5.96 6.38 6.99
N LEU A 49 6.49 7.21 7.87
CA LEU A 49 6.29 8.66 7.90
C LEU A 49 7.43 9.45 7.25
N TYR A 50 8.69 9.05 7.48
CA TYR A 50 9.84 9.86 7.10
C TYR A 50 10.66 9.21 5.97
N GLN A 51 11.25 10.06 5.12
CA GLN A 51 12.27 9.70 4.13
C GLN A 51 13.55 10.47 4.45
N GLU A 52 14.44 9.86 5.22
CA GLU A 52 15.54 10.59 5.88
C GLU A 52 16.89 10.35 5.22
N GLU A 53 17.06 9.17 4.62
CA GLU A 53 18.30 8.74 4.00
C GLU A 53 18.17 8.69 2.47
N ALA A 54 19.33 8.65 1.82
CA ALA A 54 19.39 8.44 0.38
C ALA A 54 18.79 7.08 0.01
N ILE A 55 17.95 7.06 -1.02
CA ILE A 55 17.34 5.81 -1.53
C ILE A 55 18.39 4.99 -2.29
N PHE A 56 19.29 5.65 -3.01
CA PHE A 56 20.30 5.00 -3.84
C PHE A 56 21.71 5.50 -3.55
N GLU A 57 22.66 4.57 -3.58
CA GLU A 57 24.09 4.84 -3.58
C GLU A 57 24.71 4.39 -4.90
N LYS A 58 25.78 5.06 -5.34
CA LYS A 58 26.52 4.69 -6.54
C LYS A 58 27.56 3.62 -6.19
N VAL A 59 27.42 2.43 -6.75
CA VAL A 59 28.34 1.31 -6.61
C VAL A 59 28.85 0.92 -8.00
N GLY A 60 30.07 1.33 -8.32
CA GLY A 60 30.65 1.15 -9.65
C GLY A 60 29.90 1.94 -10.72
N ASP A 61 29.40 1.25 -11.74
CA ASP A 61 28.64 1.79 -12.87
C ASP A 61 27.12 1.77 -12.64
N ARG A 62 26.66 1.44 -11.42
CA ARG A 62 25.23 1.33 -11.09
C ARG A 62 24.85 2.14 -9.86
N PHE A 63 23.60 2.59 -9.83
CA PHE A 63 22.92 2.91 -8.59
C PHE A 63 22.31 1.64 -7.99
N ARG A 64 22.40 1.50 -6.67
CA ARG A 64 21.83 0.39 -5.90
C ARG A 64 21.11 0.94 -4.68
N SER A 65 20.06 0.24 -4.26
CA SER A 65 19.32 0.61 -3.04
C SER A 65 20.27 0.56 -1.85
N THR A 66 20.30 1.62 -1.05
CA THR A 66 21.06 1.70 0.21
C THR A 66 20.53 0.67 1.22
N PRO A 67 21.27 0.39 2.33
CA PRO A 67 20.73 -0.43 3.43
C PRO A 67 19.35 0.05 3.89
N TYR A 68 19.19 1.35 4.12
CA TYR A 68 17.89 1.97 4.44
C TYR A 68 16.81 1.63 3.42
N ALA A 69 17.09 1.81 2.12
CA ALA A 69 16.09 1.55 1.09
C ALA A 69 15.71 0.07 1.00
N ARG A 70 16.66 -0.86 1.20
CA ARG A 70 16.35 -2.31 1.21
C ARG A 70 15.41 -2.70 2.35
N ASP A 71 15.49 -1.99 3.47
CA ASP A 71 14.65 -2.24 4.64
C ASP A 71 13.26 -1.62 4.54
N HIS A 72 12.98 -0.77 3.54
CA HIS A 72 11.73 0.02 3.46
C HIS A 72 11.04 0.00 2.10
N MET A 73 11.78 -0.24 1.02
CA MET A 73 11.33 -0.10 -0.36
C MET A 73 11.64 -1.37 -1.16
N VAL A 74 11.14 -1.41 -2.39
CA VAL A 74 11.52 -2.45 -3.35
C VAL A 74 13.00 -2.28 -3.72
N ASN A 75 13.79 -3.34 -3.49
CA ASN A 75 15.20 -3.34 -3.85
C ASN A 75 15.37 -3.19 -5.36
N SER A 76 16.02 -2.12 -5.79
CA SER A 76 16.24 -1.78 -7.18
C SER A 76 17.70 -1.44 -7.47
N SER A 77 18.12 -1.70 -8.71
CA SER A 77 19.41 -1.26 -9.26
C SER A 77 19.27 -0.88 -10.74
N PHE A 78 19.91 0.22 -11.13
CA PHE A 78 19.87 0.76 -12.49
C PHE A 78 21.22 1.41 -12.85
N ALA A 79 21.43 1.72 -14.13
CA ALA A 79 22.69 2.27 -14.61
C ALA A 79 22.96 3.67 -14.04
N ALA A 80 24.19 3.92 -13.60
CA ALA A 80 24.59 5.23 -13.10
C ALA A 80 24.66 6.28 -14.23
N ASP A 81 25.11 5.86 -15.40
CA ASP A 81 24.97 6.61 -16.64
C ASP A 81 23.71 6.14 -17.38
N LYS A 82 22.75 7.05 -17.55
CA LYS A 82 21.51 6.76 -18.27
C LYS A 82 21.77 6.43 -19.73
N GLY A 83 22.70 7.13 -20.40
CA GLY A 83 22.90 6.98 -21.84
C GLY A 83 21.60 7.10 -22.65
N SER A 84 21.35 6.16 -23.55
CA SER A 84 20.12 6.06 -24.36
C SER A 84 19.00 5.21 -23.72
N ARG A 85 19.14 4.84 -22.44
CA ARG A 85 18.17 3.99 -21.75
C ARG A 85 16.88 4.76 -21.49
N TRP A 86 15.75 4.07 -21.61
CA TRP A 86 14.47 4.61 -21.16
C TRP A 86 14.28 4.24 -19.68
N ARG A 87 13.90 5.21 -18.85
CA ARG A 87 13.87 5.11 -17.39
C ARG A 87 12.55 5.59 -16.82
N MET A 88 11.83 4.70 -16.16
CA MET A 88 10.61 5.00 -15.41
C MET A 88 10.81 4.73 -13.92
N PHE A 89 10.30 5.62 -13.08
CA PHE A 89 10.15 5.36 -11.65
C PHE A 89 8.67 5.19 -11.29
N LEU A 90 8.34 4.10 -10.59
CA LEU A 90 7.03 3.84 -9.98
C LEU A 90 7.10 4.12 -8.49
N LEU A 91 6.27 5.05 -8.02
CA LEU A 91 6.16 5.51 -6.64
C LEU A 91 4.79 5.16 -6.08
N GLY A 92 4.72 4.95 -4.78
CA GLY A 92 3.45 4.71 -4.09
C GLY A 92 3.60 3.86 -2.83
N ALA A 93 2.47 3.33 -2.39
CA ALA A 93 2.38 2.48 -1.22
C ALA A 93 2.53 0.97 -1.55
N SER A 94 2.05 0.09 -0.67
CA SER A 94 2.05 -1.37 -0.85
C SER A 94 1.45 -1.84 -2.18
N PHE A 95 0.39 -1.19 -2.68
CA PHE A 95 -0.19 -1.50 -3.99
C PHE A 95 0.83 -1.33 -5.14
N ALA A 96 1.63 -0.26 -5.10
CA ALA A 96 2.66 -0.01 -6.11
C ALA A 96 3.87 -0.96 -5.95
N GLN A 97 4.11 -1.49 -4.74
CA GLN A 97 5.14 -2.50 -4.52
C GLN A 97 4.84 -3.82 -5.25
N GLY A 98 3.60 -4.31 -5.17
CA GLY A 98 3.18 -5.61 -5.74
C GLY A 98 2.82 -6.66 -4.68
N THR A 99 2.37 -7.85 -5.09
CA THR A 99 1.89 -8.90 -4.15
C THR A 99 2.08 -10.34 -4.64
N PRO A 100 2.38 -11.30 -3.72
CA PRO A 100 2.97 -11.10 -2.40
C PRO A 100 4.20 -10.21 -2.51
N TYR A 101 4.31 -9.29 -1.56
CA TYR A 101 5.27 -8.20 -1.57
C TYR A 101 6.58 -8.70 -2.15
N ASP A 102 7.00 -8.10 -3.26
CA ASP A 102 8.27 -8.46 -3.87
C ASP A 102 9.36 -7.95 -2.95
N CYS A 103 9.87 -8.85 -2.12
CA CYS A 103 10.88 -8.48 -1.17
C CYS A 103 11.85 -9.61 -0.85
N CYS A 104 12.95 -9.49 -1.60
CA CYS A 104 14.30 -9.63 -1.09
C CYS A 104 14.71 -11.07 -0.75
N GLU A 105 15.03 -11.83 -1.82
CA GLU A 105 16.30 -12.56 -1.94
C GLU A 105 16.62 -12.99 -3.39
N SER A 106 15.70 -12.85 -4.37
CA SER A 106 16.00 -13.22 -5.76
C SER A 106 16.44 -12.02 -6.61
N ASP A 107 17.26 -12.32 -7.62
CA ASP A 107 17.67 -11.48 -8.76
C ASP A 107 16.50 -11.02 -9.66
N GLY A 108 15.31 -10.81 -9.08
CA GLY A 108 14.07 -10.46 -9.75
C GLY A 108 13.40 -11.64 -10.47
N ARG A 109 13.79 -12.89 -10.16
CA ARG A 109 13.34 -14.09 -10.89
C ARG A 109 12.35 -14.99 -10.15
N GLU A 110 12.09 -14.79 -8.85
CA GLU A 110 11.17 -15.66 -8.09
C GLU A 110 10.11 -14.94 -7.23
N SER A 111 9.83 -13.65 -7.48
CA SER A 111 8.91 -12.87 -6.63
C SER A 111 7.68 -12.37 -7.36
N PHE A 112 6.52 -12.42 -6.72
CA PHE A 112 5.24 -12.21 -7.36
C PHE A 112 4.95 -10.73 -7.75
N GLY A 113 4.82 -10.49 -9.05
CA GLY A 113 3.55 -10.03 -9.63
C GLY A 113 3.13 -8.55 -9.58
N GLY A 114 3.91 -7.59 -9.09
CA GLY A 114 3.53 -6.16 -9.14
C GLY A 114 3.57 -5.52 -10.54
N ILE A 115 2.96 -4.33 -10.71
CA ILE A 115 2.90 -3.60 -12.00
C ILE A 115 4.28 -3.49 -12.67
N SER A 116 5.31 -3.15 -11.89
CA SER A 116 6.68 -2.99 -12.40
C SER A 116 7.28 -4.30 -12.93
N THR A 117 7.04 -5.42 -12.25
CA THR A 117 7.50 -6.75 -12.67
C THR A 117 6.85 -7.18 -13.98
N TRP A 118 5.53 -6.98 -14.10
CA TRP A 118 4.79 -7.24 -15.34
C TRP A 118 5.30 -6.38 -16.50
N LEU A 119 5.51 -5.08 -16.25
CA LEU A 119 5.99 -4.17 -17.28
C LEU A 119 7.42 -4.50 -17.74
N ARG A 120 8.31 -4.91 -16.82
CA ARG A 120 9.66 -5.41 -17.18
C ARG A 120 9.57 -6.66 -18.06
N ALA A 121 8.68 -7.60 -17.75
CA ALA A 121 8.49 -8.80 -18.56
C ALA A 121 7.96 -8.47 -19.97
N GLN A 122 6.98 -7.57 -20.07
CA GLN A 122 6.44 -7.13 -21.35
C GLN A 122 7.48 -6.38 -22.17
N TYR A 123 8.13 -5.35 -21.61
CA TYR A 123 9.12 -4.58 -22.35
C TYR A 123 10.39 -5.37 -22.66
N GLY A 124 10.80 -6.31 -21.81
CA GLY A 124 11.90 -7.23 -22.12
C GLY A 124 11.58 -8.14 -23.32
N ALA A 125 10.31 -8.51 -23.50
CA ALA A 125 9.88 -9.30 -24.65
C ALA A 125 9.72 -8.44 -25.93
N LEU A 126 9.19 -7.22 -25.81
CA LEU A 126 8.94 -6.31 -26.93
C LEU A 126 10.21 -5.61 -27.44
N PHE A 127 11.20 -5.41 -26.57
CA PHE A 127 12.43 -4.67 -26.87
C PHE A 127 13.70 -5.42 -26.41
N PRO A 128 13.94 -6.66 -26.89
CA PRO A 128 14.99 -7.54 -26.36
C PRO A 128 16.42 -7.00 -26.54
N SER A 129 16.64 -6.11 -27.50
CA SER A 129 17.94 -5.47 -27.76
C SER A 129 18.04 -4.05 -27.21
N ARG A 130 17.07 -3.62 -26.39
CA ARG A 130 17.01 -2.28 -25.81
C ARG A 130 17.10 -2.35 -24.31
N GLU A 131 17.56 -1.26 -23.73
CA GLU A 131 17.76 -1.15 -22.30
C GLU A 131 16.62 -0.31 -21.71
N VAL A 132 15.68 -1.02 -21.09
CA VAL A 132 14.51 -0.47 -20.41
C VAL A 132 14.71 -0.60 -18.91
N GLU A 133 14.61 0.53 -18.20
CA GLU A 133 14.73 0.58 -16.75
C GLU A 133 13.38 0.97 -16.15
N VAL A 134 12.70 -0.03 -15.59
CA VAL A 134 11.51 0.18 -14.76
C VAL A 134 11.95 0.05 -13.30
N ILE A 135 12.02 1.14 -12.56
CA ILE A 135 12.47 1.19 -11.17
C ILE A 135 11.25 1.31 -10.26
N ASN A 136 11.14 0.43 -9.27
CA ASN A 136 10.08 0.51 -8.25
C ASN A 136 10.70 1.04 -6.96
N VAL A 137 10.20 2.18 -6.47
CA VAL A 137 10.62 2.81 -5.21
C VAL A 137 9.44 2.95 -4.23
N ALA A 138 8.42 2.12 -4.42
CA ALA A 138 7.27 2.10 -3.53
C ALA A 138 7.62 1.53 -2.15
N ALA A 139 6.94 2.03 -1.12
CA ALA A 139 7.13 1.67 0.29
C ALA A 139 5.80 1.26 0.95
N GLY A 140 5.78 0.16 1.70
CA GLY A 140 4.57 -0.31 2.37
C GLY A 140 4.08 0.69 3.44
N GLY A 141 2.76 0.77 3.63
CA GLY A 141 2.15 1.56 4.71
C GLY A 141 2.32 3.08 4.59
N THR A 142 2.93 3.60 3.53
CA THR A 142 3.19 5.03 3.39
C THR A 142 2.04 5.79 2.71
N SER A 143 1.96 7.10 2.98
CA SER A 143 1.03 8.05 2.38
C SER A 143 1.73 8.96 1.36
N SER A 144 0.94 9.79 0.67
CA SER A 144 1.39 10.77 -0.31
C SER A 144 2.45 11.72 0.23
N HIS A 145 2.45 11.98 1.54
CA HIS A 145 3.43 12.84 2.20
C HIS A 145 4.87 12.37 1.92
N ARG A 146 5.14 11.08 2.17
CA ARG A 146 6.46 10.52 1.90
C ARG A 146 6.73 10.41 0.40
N VAL A 147 5.69 10.15 -0.40
CA VAL A 147 5.80 10.07 -1.87
C VAL A 147 6.34 11.37 -2.46
N VAL A 148 6.02 12.54 -1.90
CA VAL A 148 6.62 13.83 -2.30
C VAL A 148 8.15 13.80 -2.16
N GLU A 149 8.65 13.34 -1.02
CA GLU A 149 10.09 13.28 -0.75
C GLU A 149 10.81 12.20 -1.60
N VAL A 150 10.14 11.09 -1.87
CA VAL A 150 10.64 10.09 -2.83
C VAL A 150 10.70 10.68 -4.23
N ALA A 151 9.67 11.40 -4.70
CA ALA A 151 9.67 12.06 -6.01
C ALA A 151 10.85 13.03 -6.13
N ARG A 152 11.03 13.90 -5.12
CA ARG A 152 12.16 14.84 -5.03
C ARG A 152 13.52 14.13 -5.12
N SER A 153 13.63 12.96 -4.50
CA SER A 153 14.87 12.17 -4.46
C SER A 153 15.20 11.45 -5.77
N VAL A 154 14.19 11.09 -6.57
CA VAL A 154 14.41 10.31 -7.79
C VAL A 154 14.51 11.13 -9.08
N LEU A 155 13.94 12.33 -9.11
CA LEU A 155 14.01 13.24 -10.27
C LEU A 155 15.45 13.54 -10.74
N PRO A 156 16.47 13.70 -9.86
CA PRO A 156 17.85 13.86 -10.29
C PRO A 156 18.41 12.70 -11.12
N TYR A 157 17.80 11.51 -11.08
CA TYR A 157 18.18 10.36 -11.90
C TYR A 157 17.58 10.37 -13.31
N GLN A 158 17.02 11.50 -13.75
CA GLN A 158 16.56 11.75 -15.13
C GLN A 158 15.54 10.72 -15.64
N PRO A 159 14.42 10.49 -14.93
CA PRO A 159 13.31 9.70 -15.48
C PRO A 159 12.83 10.27 -16.82
N ASP A 160 12.46 9.38 -17.74
CA ASP A 160 11.63 9.73 -18.91
C ASP A 160 10.15 9.86 -18.53
N VAL A 161 9.75 9.24 -17.41
CA VAL A 161 8.40 9.32 -16.87
C VAL A 161 8.40 8.95 -15.38
N LEU A 162 7.57 9.66 -14.60
CA LEU A 162 7.27 9.34 -13.20
C LEU A 162 5.83 8.83 -13.10
N VAL A 163 5.62 7.70 -12.41
CA VAL A 163 4.29 7.15 -12.15
C VAL A 163 4.02 7.18 -10.65
N VAL A 164 2.92 7.79 -10.23
CA VAL A 164 2.51 7.88 -8.82
C VAL A 164 1.22 7.12 -8.62
N ALA A 165 1.29 6.05 -7.84
CA ALA A 165 0.17 5.23 -7.39
C ALA A 165 0.03 5.33 -5.86
N SER A 166 -0.45 6.50 -5.41
CA SER A 166 -0.65 6.83 -3.99
C SER A 166 -2.08 7.27 -3.72
N CYS A 167 -2.68 6.72 -2.66
CA CYS A 167 -4.00 7.07 -2.13
C CYS A 167 -4.37 6.14 -0.95
N ASN A 168 -3.79 4.94 -0.93
CA ASN A 168 -3.84 4.07 0.24
C ASN A 168 -3.02 4.68 1.39
N ASN A 169 -3.44 4.42 2.63
CA ASN A 169 -2.82 4.88 3.88
C ASN A 169 -2.78 6.41 4.09
N GLU A 170 -3.57 7.20 3.36
CA GLU A 170 -3.64 8.66 3.57
C GLU A 170 -4.24 9.07 4.91
N GLY A 171 -4.80 8.14 5.70
CA GLY A 171 -5.59 8.44 6.89
C GLY A 171 -4.90 9.23 8.01
N VAL A 172 -3.59 9.51 7.94
CA VAL A 172 -2.85 10.25 8.97
C VAL A 172 -2.29 11.56 8.43
N LEU A 173 -2.41 12.62 9.24
CA LEU A 173 -1.75 13.88 8.96
C LEU A 173 -0.25 13.76 9.15
N SER A 174 0.52 14.38 8.25
CA SER A 174 1.97 14.35 8.31
C SER A 174 2.47 15.07 9.56
N PRO A 175 3.65 14.68 10.06
CA PRO A 175 4.36 15.49 11.05
C PRO A 175 4.52 16.93 10.56
N GLY A 176 4.54 17.89 11.48
CA GLY A 176 4.85 19.27 11.12
C GLY A 176 6.34 19.43 10.76
N THR A 177 6.69 20.45 9.98
CA THR A 177 8.06 20.69 9.49
C THR A 177 9.13 20.69 10.60
N VAL A 178 8.81 21.23 11.78
CA VAL A 178 9.73 21.22 12.92
C VAL A 178 10.01 19.79 13.40
N ALA A 179 8.98 18.96 13.49
CA ALA A 179 9.13 17.57 13.89
C ALA A 179 9.99 16.81 12.86
N GLU A 180 9.78 17.03 11.57
CA GLU A 180 10.61 16.43 10.50
C GLU A 180 12.09 16.84 10.61
N GLN A 181 12.38 18.14 10.79
CA GLN A 181 13.78 18.58 10.90
C GLN A 181 14.45 18.06 12.17
N LEU A 182 13.71 17.96 13.28
CA LEU A 182 14.22 17.34 14.50
C LEU A 182 14.46 15.84 14.30
N HIS A 183 13.58 15.14 13.58
CA HIS A 183 13.68 13.70 13.35
C HIS A 183 14.94 13.31 12.56
N LYS A 184 15.48 14.21 11.73
CA LYS A 184 16.77 14.02 11.04
C LYS A 184 17.97 13.90 11.99
N LEU A 185 17.86 14.37 13.23
CA LEU A 185 18.95 14.34 14.21
C LEU A 185 18.93 13.02 14.99
N GLY A 186 20.00 12.21 14.88
CA GLY A 186 20.10 10.93 15.59
C GLY A 186 19.92 11.03 17.10
N GLY A 187 20.43 12.11 17.71
CA GLY A 187 20.24 12.39 19.13
C GLY A 187 18.78 12.63 19.51
N TYR A 188 17.99 13.28 18.64
CA TYR A 188 16.56 13.46 18.87
C TYR A 188 15.81 12.13 18.76
N ARG A 189 16.09 11.32 17.73
CA ARG A 189 15.48 9.99 17.56
C ARG A 189 15.75 9.10 18.77
N PHE A 190 17.01 9.06 19.21
CA PHE A 190 17.42 8.31 20.39
C PHE A 190 16.62 8.73 21.64
N LEU A 191 16.53 10.03 21.91
CA LEU A 191 15.75 10.55 23.03
C LEU A 191 14.26 10.26 22.88
N ALA A 192 13.68 10.48 21.71
CA ALA A 192 12.27 10.23 21.43
C ALA A 192 11.91 8.75 21.65
N LYS A 193 12.77 7.82 21.19
CA LYS A 193 12.59 6.38 21.40
C LYS A 193 12.61 5.96 22.87
N HIS A 194 13.44 6.59 23.68
CA HIS A 194 13.61 6.23 25.10
C HIS A 194 12.69 7.01 26.06
N LEU A 195 12.24 8.20 25.68
CA LEU A 195 11.43 9.07 26.53
C LEU A 195 9.94 9.04 26.18
N ALA A 196 9.58 8.78 24.92
CA ALA A 196 8.18 8.63 24.55
C ALA A 196 7.73 7.19 24.85
N PRO A 197 6.52 6.99 25.45
CA PRO A 197 5.98 5.65 25.63
C PRO A 197 5.89 4.94 24.27
N ALA A 198 6.08 3.62 24.27
CA ALA A 198 5.65 2.81 23.13
C ALA A 198 4.14 2.99 22.96
N PRO A 199 3.61 3.13 21.72
CA PRO A 199 2.17 3.12 21.50
C PRO A 199 1.60 1.84 22.11
N ASP A 200 0.39 1.93 22.64
CA ASP A 200 -0.33 0.79 23.18
C ASP A 200 -0.37 -0.31 22.08
N PRO A 201 -0.03 -1.57 22.38
CA PRO A 201 -0.23 -2.67 21.44
C PRO A 201 -1.65 -2.73 20.83
N ALA A 202 -2.68 -2.22 21.53
CA ALA A 202 -4.05 -2.08 21.01
C ALA A 202 -4.21 -0.93 19.99
N GLU A 203 -3.30 0.05 19.99
CA GLU A 203 -3.19 1.13 18.98
C GLU A 203 -2.34 0.73 17.78
N ARG A 204 -1.50 -0.32 17.91
CA ARG A 204 -0.80 -0.99 16.81
C ARG A 204 -1.78 -1.85 15.99
N ARG A 205 -2.81 -1.21 15.44
CA ARG A 205 -3.70 -1.85 14.47
C ARG A 205 -2.93 -2.07 13.17
N TYR A 206 -3.28 -3.13 12.43
CA TYR A 206 -2.78 -3.36 11.05
C TYR A 206 -3.03 -2.16 10.13
N PHE A 207 -3.97 -1.30 10.53
CA PHE A 207 -4.34 -0.07 9.86
C PHE A 207 -3.77 1.13 10.60
N THR A 208 -3.05 1.98 9.88
CA THR A 208 -2.80 3.38 10.25
C THR A 208 -4.09 4.02 10.78
N PRO A 209 -4.10 4.55 12.02
CA PRO A 209 -5.28 5.19 12.58
C PRO A 209 -5.82 6.28 11.65
N GLN A 210 -7.13 6.29 11.43
CA GLN A 210 -7.76 7.33 10.62
C GLN A 210 -7.94 8.58 11.48
N HIS A 211 -7.36 9.69 11.04
CA HIS A 211 -7.54 10.99 11.66
C HIS A 211 -9.03 11.39 11.59
N PRO A 212 -9.63 11.90 12.68
CA PRO A 212 -11.06 12.19 12.72
C PRO A 212 -11.49 13.33 11.77
N ASP A 213 -10.56 14.23 11.43
CA ASP A 213 -10.79 15.29 10.44
C ASP A 213 -10.42 14.79 9.03
N ALA A 214 -11.41 14.18 8.35
CA ALA A 214 -11.23 13.66 7.00
C ALA A 214 -10.98 14.76 5.96
N GLU A 215 -11.47 15.98 6.18
CA GLU A 215 -11.27 17.10 5.26
C GLU A 215 -9.84 17.63 5.33
N ALA A 216 -9.26 17.72 6.54
CA ALA A 216 -7.84 18.04 6.70
C ALA A 216 -6.95 17.03 5.98
N VAL A 217 -7.27 15.73 6.09
CA VAL A 217 -6.55 14.66 5.39
C VAL A 217 -6.68 14.82 3.87
N ARG A 218 -7.89 15.06 3.37
CA ARG A 218 -8.12 15.28 1.93
C ARG A 218 -7.32 16.46 1.40
N LYS A 219 -7.30 17.59 2.13
CA LYS A 219 -6.51 18.78 1.75
C LYS A 219 -5.01 18.51 1.74
N GLN A 220 -4.51 17.77 2.72
CA GLN A 220 -3.11 17.34 2.73
C GLN A 220 -2.79 16.45 1.52
N PHE A 221 -3.65 15.47 1.22
CA PHE A 221 -3.49 14.60 0.07
C PHE A 221 -3.44 15.41 -1.24
N GLN A 222 -4.39 16.34 -1.42
CA GLN A 222 -4.38 17.26 -2.55
C GLN A 222 -3.07 18.05 -2.64
N HIS A 223 -2.67 18.69 -1.54
CA HIS A 223 -1.46 19.50 -1.49
C HIS A 223 -0.20 18.68 -1.82
N ASN A 224 -0.12 17.43 -1.37
CA ASN A 224 1.00 16.55 -1.68
C ASN A 224 1.05 16.19 -3.17
N LEU A 225 -0.08 15.88 -3.80
CA LEU A 225 -0.12 15.61 -5.24
C LEU A 225 0.23 16.85 -6.07
N GLU A 226 -0.25 18.03 -5.69
CA GLU A 226 0.12 19.31 -6.30
C GLU A 226 1.64 19.57 -6.21
N GLN A 227 2.27 19.22 -5.09
CA GLN A 227 3.73 19.30 -4.97
C GLN A 227 4.45 18.36 -5.94
N VAL A 228 3.99 17.12 -6.13
CA VAL A 228 4.60 16.21 -7.11
C VAL A 228 4.41 16.71 -8.55
N ILE A 229 3.24 17.26 -8.86
CA ILE A 229 2.96 17.90 -10.17
C ILE A 229 3.95 19.03 -10.42
N GLU A 230 4.20 19.88 -9.41
CA GLU A 230 5.15 20.99 -9.52
C GLU A 230 6.59 20.50 -9.69
N LEU A 231 7.03 19.54 -8.87
CA LEU A 231 8.38 18.96 -8.96
C LEU A 231 8.67 18.36 -10.33
N THR A 232 7.69 17.63 -10.90
CA THR A 232 7.81 17.03 -12.23
C THR A 232 7.79 18.07 -13.34
N ARG A 233 6.98 19.13 -13.20
CA ARG A 233 6.96 20.28 -14.11
C ARG A 233 8.31 20.98 -14.16
N GLU A 234 8.90 21.27 -13.00
CA GLU A 234 10.22 21.92 -12.90
C GLU A 234 11.33 21.05 -13.51
N ALA A 235 11.23 19.73 -13.33
CA ALA A 235 12.18 18.77 -13.89
C ALA A 235 11.96 18.49 -15.40
N GLY A 236 10.84 18.94 -15.98
CA GLY A 236 10.47 18.62 -17.37
C GLY A 236 10.16 17.13 -17.58
N VAL A 237 9.65 16.45 -16.56
CA VAL A 237 9.37 15.02 -16.56
C VAL A 237 7.86 14.78 -16.65
N PRO A 238 7.36 14.00 -17.64
CA PRO A 238 5.96 13.58 -17.67
C PRO A 238 5.54 12.81 -16.41
N LEU A 239 4.34 13.11 -15.91
CA LEU A 239 3.79 12.49 -14.71
C LEU A 239 2.53 11.70 -15.05
N LEU A 240 2.47 10.44 -14.65
CA LEU A 240 1.23 9.67 -14.63
C LEU A 240 0.70 9.59 -13.19
N LEU A 241 -0.48 10.16 -12.94
CA LEU A 241 -1.19 10.00 -11.68
C LEU A 241 -2.19 8.85 -11.78
N ALA A 242 -2.04 7.86 -10.91
CA ALA A 242 -2.86 6.66 -10.93
C ALA A 242 -3.98 6.70 -9.88
N THR A 243 -5.23 6.53 -10.32
CA THR A 243 -6.32 6.13 -9.41
C THR A 243 -6.01 4.75 -8.85
N LEU A 244 -6.45 4.42 -7.64
CA LEU A 244 -6.23 3.10 -7.06
C LEU A 244 -7.53 2.28 -6.99
N PRO A 245 -7.56 1.08 -7.59
CA PRO A 245 -8.67 0.14 -7.41
C PRO A 245 -8.81 -0.29 -5.95
N VAL A 246 -10.05 -0.55 -5.53
CA VAL A 246 -10.36 -1.12 -4.21
C VAL A 246 -11.19 -2.38 -4.40
N ASN A 247 -10.95 -3.40 -3.56
CA ASN A 247 -11.81 -4.58 -3.49
C ASN A 247 -13.14 -4.20 -2.80
N LEU A 248 -14.08 -3.64 -3.59
CA LEU A 248 -15.41 -3.27 -3.10
C LEU A 248 -16.19 -4.47 -2.58
N ARG A 249 -15.88 -5.68 -3.06
CA ARG A 249 -16.55 -6.92 -2.66
C ARG A 249 -15.80 -7.70 -1.57
N TYR A 250 -14.95 -7.04 -0.79
CA TYR A 250 -14.29 -7.65 0.36
C TYR A 250 -15.30 -7.99 1.45
N ARG A 251 -15.30 -9.25 1.91
CA ARG A 251 -16.29 -9.76 2.86
C ARG A 251 -15.83 -9.69 4.31
N GLY A 252 -14.55 -9.41 4.56
CA GLY A 252 -13.99 -9.50 5.91
C GLY A 252 -13.49 -10.91 6.24
N PHE A 253 -13.41 -11.79 5.23
CA PHE A 253 -12.99 -13.18 5.36
C PHE A 253 -12.07 -13.57 4.20
N GLU A 254 -11.06 -12.74 3.96
CA GLU A 254 -10.01 -13.00 2.99
C GLU A 254 -8.71 -12.50 3.62
N PRO A 255 -8.01 -13.32 4.44
CA PRO A 255 -6.90 -12.86 5.27
C PRO A 255 -5.66 -12.43 4.46
N GLY A 256 -5.71 -12.53 3.14
CA GLY A 256 -4.54 -12.44 2.28
C GLY A 256 -3.60 -13.65 2.44
N PRO A 257 -2.54 -13.73 1.64
CA PRO A 257 -1.45 -14.68 1.89
C PRO A 257 -0.68 -14.27 3.16
N VAL A 258 -0.11 -15.25 3.87
CA VAL A 258 0.90 -14.95 4.91
C VAL A 258 2.10 -14.30 4.22
N ILE A 259 2.55 -13.16 4.72
CA ILE A 259 3.68 -12.42 4.18
C ILE A 259 4.91 -12.82 4.99
N ASP A 260 5.84 -13.56 4.40
CA ASP A 260 7.11 -13.88 5.05
C ASP A 260 8.16 -12.80 4.70
N ASP A 261 8.08 -11.66 5.40
CA ASP A 261 8.99 -10.53 5.21
C ASP A 261 9.28 -9.85 6.55
N GLN A 262 10.57 -9.63 6.84
CA GLN A 262 11.05 -9.10 8.12
C GLN A 262 10.69 -7.62 8.37
N ARG A 263 10.25 -6.89 7.35
CA ARG A 263 9.82 -5.48 7.42
C ARG A 263 8.37 -5.38 7.87
N TYR A 264 7.58 -6.44 7.76
CA TYR A 264 6.19 -6.49 8.20
C TYR A 264 6.02 -7.40 9.42
N ALA A 265 5.10 -7.03 10.31
CA ALA A 265 4.66 -7.94 11.36
C ALA A 265 3.84 -9.07 10.72
N SER A 266 4.45 -10.23 10.56
CA SER A 266 3.77 -11.41 10.04
C SER A 266 3.11 -12.22 11.15
N ALA A 267 1.98 -12.84 10.82
CA ALA A 267 1.40 -13.87 11.66
C ALA A 267 2.41 -15.01 11.81
N SER A 268 2.52 -15.59 13.01
CA SER A 268 3.38 -16.75 13.26
C SER A 268 2.64 -17.82 14.06
N GLY A 269 3.18 -19.04 14.07
CA GLY A 269 2.59 -20.18 14.76
C GLY A 269 1.12 -20.42 14.37
N ASN A 270 0.24 -20.58 15.36
CA ASN A 270 -1.18 -20.83 15.15
C ASN A 270 -1.88 -19.74 14.31
N CYS A 271 -1.45 -18.47 14.41
CA CYS A 271 -2.02 -17.41 13.59
C CYS A 271 -1.69 -17.58 12.10
N ALA A 272 -0.45 -17.94 11.78
CA ALA A 272 -0.04 -18.22 10.40
C ALA A 272 -0.78 -19.45 9.85
N GLU A 273 -0.82 -20.54 10.63
CA GLU A 273 -1.54 -21.76 10.25
C GLU A 273 -3.04 -21.51 10.04
N ALA A 274 -3.65 -20.62 10.84
CA ALA A 274 -5.05 -20.22 10.65
C ALA A 274 -5.26 -19.48 9.33
N VAL A 275 -4.40 -18.49 9.03
CA VAL A 275 -4.45 -17.72 7.77
C VAL A 275 -4.30 -18.64 6.57
N GLU A 276 -3.31 -19.53 6.56
CA GLU A 276 -3.08 -20.49 5.47
C GLU A 276 -4.25 -21.46 5.30
N ALA A 277 -4.83 -21.94 6.40
CA ALA A 277 -5.99 -22.82 6.37
C ALA A 277 -7.21 -22.12 5.76
N PHE A 278 -7.49 -20.87 6.16
CA PHE A 278 -8.59 -20.09 5.56
C PHE A 278 -8.33 -19.75 4.10
N HIS A 279 -7.11 -19.39 3.74
CA HIS A 279 -6.69 -19.15 2.36
C HIS A 279 -6.92 -20.39 1.48
N SER A 280 -6.66 -21.58 2.04
CA SER A 280 -6.87 -22.87 1.38
C SER A 280 -8.33 -23.39 1.45
N GLY A 281 -9.26 -22.61 2.01
CA GLY A 281 -10.66 -23.00 2.17
C GLY A 281 -10.93 -24.06 3.26
N LYS A 282 -9.95 -24.40 4.10
CA LYS A 282 -10.07 -25.37 5.20
C LYS A 282 -10.61 -24.68 6.46
N LEU A 283 -11.92 -24.40 6.47
CA LEU A 283 -12.57 -23.58 7.49
C LEU A 283 -12.46 -24.15 8.92
N GLU A 284 -12.66 -25.45 9.09
CA GLU A 284 -12.59 -26.13 10.39
C GLU A 284 -11.18 -26.08 10.97
N LEU A 285 -10.17 -26.33 10.13
CA LEU A 285 -8.77 -26.24 10.52
C LEU A 285 -8.41 -24.80 10.92
N GLY A 286 -8.82 -23.82 10.11
CA GLY A 286 -8.57 -22.40 10.40
C GLY A 286 -9.17 -21.98 11.75
N LEU A 287 -10.42 -22.38 12.03
CA LEU A 287 -11.08 -22.13 13.31
C LEU A 287 -10.36 -22.77 14.49
N ALA A 288 -9.95 -24.03 14.37
CA ALA A 288 -9.20 -24.72 15.42
C ALA A 288 -7.86 -24.02 15.72
N ARG A 289 -7.18 -23.50 14.70
CA ARG A 289 -5.94 -22.74 14.87
C ARG A 289 -6.16 -21.36 15.49
N LEU A 290 -7.30 -20.72 15.24
CA LEU A 290 -7.63 -19.43 15.86
C LEU A 290 -7.76 -19.50 17.40
N GLU A 291 -8.03 -20.66 17.99
CA GLU A 291 -8.13 -20.81 19.46
C GLU A 291 -6.80 -20.53 20.17
N GLY A 292 -5.68 -20.83 19.51
CA GLY A 292 -4.33 -20.56 20.01
C GLY A 292 -3.62 -19.40 19.32
N CYS A 293 -4.35 -18.56 18.58
CA CYS A 293 -3.81 -17.39 17.91
C CYS A 293 -3.97 -16.14 18.78
N GLU A 294 -2.85 -15.62 19.29
CA GLU A 294 -2.76 -14.33 19.96
C GLU A 294 -2.13 -13.33 18.99
N GLY A 295 -2.86 -12.28 18.61
CA GLY A 295 -2.27 -11.14 17.88
C GLY A 295 -2.74 -10.88 16.46
N LEU A 296 -3.68 -11.67 15.90
CA LEU A 296 -4.40 -11.22 14.70
C LEU A 296 -5.51 -10.22 15.09
N PRO A 297 -5.64 -9.08 14.40
CA PRO A 297 -6.81 -8.22 14.55
C PRO A 297 -8.04 -8.89 13.96
N ASP A 298 -9.23 -8.48 14.41
CA ASP A 298 -10.52 -8.88 13.83
C ASP A 298 -10.80 -10.41 13.78
N ILE A 299 -10.10 -11.21 14.60
CA ILE A 299 -10.30 -12.67 14.73
C ILE A 299 -11.79 -13.05 14.88
N GLN A 300 -12.57 -12.23 15.58
CA GLN A 300 -13.99 -12.49 15.80
C GLN A 300 -14.81 -12.46 14.51
N SER A 301 -14.51 -11.55 13.57
CA SER A 301 -15.15 -11.54 12.26
C SER A 301 -14.85 -12.82 11.49
N TRP A 302 -13.61 -13.32 11.58
CA TRP A 302 -13.21 -14.56 10.91
C TRP A 302 -13.90 -15.78 11.50
N LYS A 303 -14.01 -15.84 12.83
CA LYS A 303 -14.76 -16.90 13.54
C LYS A 303 -16.21 -16.91 13.10
N GLY A 304 -16.87 -15.76 13.16
CA GLY A 304 -18.27 -15.61 12.78
C GLY A 304 -18.50 -16.04 11.33
N ILE A 305 -17.75 -15.47 10.38
CA ILE A 305 -17.93 -15.76 8.96
C ILE A 305 -17.58 -17.22 8.62
N ALA A 306 -16.51 -17.79 9.18
CA ALA A 306 -16.17 -19.20 8.96
C ALA A 306 -17.32 -20.12 9.39
N ARG A 307 -17.91 -19.88 10.58
CA ARG A 307 -19.08 -20.62 11.07
C ARG A 307 -20.28 -20.45 10.14
N LEU A 308 -20.58 -19.24 9.68
CA LEU A 308 -21.68 -19.00 8.73
C LEU A 308 -21.47 -19.78 7.42
N ARG A 309 -20.24 -19.80 6.88
CA ARG A 309 -19.89 -20.55 5.66
C ARG A 309 -20.00 -22.08 5.82
N MET A 310 -19.84 -22.59 7.03
CA MET A 310 -20.09 -24.00 7.38
C MET A 310 -21.56 -24.31 7.70
N GLY A 311 -22.47 -23.33 7.58
CA GLY A 311 -23.89 -23.49 7.92
C GLY A 311 -24.20 -23.45 9.42
N GLN A 312 -23.23 -23.09 10.27
CA GLN A 312 -23.41 -22.94 11.72
C GLN A 312 -23.99 -21.54 12.05
N PHE A 313 -25.18 -21.24 11.55
CA PHE A 313 -25.75 -19.88 11.54
C PHE A 313 -25.90 -19.25 12.93
N GLU A 314 -26.40 -19.99 13.91
CA GLU A 314 -26.61 -19.46 15.27
C GLU A 314 -25.29 -19.07 15.94
N GLN A 315 -24.30 -19.96 15.84
CA GLN A 315 -22.97 -19.75 16.43
C GLN A 315 -22.25 -18.62 15.69
N GLY A 316 -22.28 -18.62 14.36
CA GLY A 316 -21.70 -17.55 13.55
C GLY A 316 -22.30 -16.19 13.86
N ARG A 317 -23.64 -16.11 13.98
CA ARG A 317 -24.34 -14.88 14.39
C ARG A 317 -23.87 -14.40 15.77
N SER A 318 -23.81 -15.29 16.76
CA SER A 318 -23.37 -14.96 18.13
C SER A 318 -21.96 -14.36 18.17
N GLU A 319 -21.01 -14.89 17.39
CA GLU A 319 -19.66 -14.33 17.27
C GLU A 319 -19.69 -12.91 16.66
N LEU A 320 -20.51 -12.71 15.62
CA LEU A 320 -20.64 -11.41 14.95
C LEU A 320 -21.39 -10.37 15.79
N GLU A 321 -22.33 -10.78 16.63
CA GLU A 321 -23.06 -9.87 17.53
C GLU A 321 -22.12 -9.17 18.51
N GLN A 322 -21.07 -9.86 18.96
CA GLN A 322 -20.06 -9.28 19.86
C GLN A 322 -19.24 -8.17 19.17
N LEU A 323 -19.14 -8.22 17.84
CA LEU A 323 -18.33 -7.30 17.05
C LEU A 323 -19.15 -6.15 16.45
N TRP A 324 -20.26 -6.47 15.78
CA TRP A 324 -21.06 -5.53 14.99
C TRP A 324 -22.48 -5.31 15.54
N GLY A 325 -22.83 -5.95 16.66
CA GLY A 325 -24.15 -5.89 17.25
C GLY A 325 -25.20 -6.73 16.51
N PRO A 326 -26.42 -6.85 17.09
CA PRO A 326 -27.46 -7.76 16.61
C PRO A 326 -27.98 -7.44 15.21
N CYS A 327 -28.08 -6.15 14.86
CA CYS A 327 -28.62 -5.71 13.57
C CYS A 327 -27.75 -6.19 12.41
N ILE A 328 -26.46 -5.86 12.43
CA ILE A 328 -25.53 -6.25 11.37
C ILE A 328 -25.35 -7.76 11.38
N ALA A 329 -25.15 -8.39 12.54
CA ALA A 329 -25.00 -9.84 12.62
C ALA A 329 -26.18 -10.60 12.00
N GLN A 330 -27.41 -10.10 12.17
CA GLN A 330 -28.59 -10.63 11.51
C GLN A 330 -28.51 -10.48 9.98
N GLY A 331 -28.23 -9.27 9.46
CA GLY A 331 -28.09 -9.03 8.02
C GLY A 331 -27.01 -9.91 7.37
N VAL A 332 -25.85 -10.06 8.02
CA VAL A 332 -24.77 -10.94 7.55
C VAL A 332 -25.20 -12.41 7.57
N THR A 333 -25.97 -12.83 8.57
CA THR A 333 -26.54 -14.19 8.64
C THR A 333 -27.53 -14.45 7.51
N HIS A 334 -28.34 -13.46 7.13
CA HIS A 334 -29.21 -13.55 5.95
C HIS A 334 -28.41 -13.67 4.65
N TYR A 335 -27.35 -12.86 4.49
CA TYR A 335 -26.45 -12.91 3.32
C TYR A 335 -25.84 -14.31 3.14
N PHE A 336 -25.19 -14.88 4.17
CA PHE A 336 -24.62 -16.23 4.07
C PHE A 336 -25.67 -17.33 3.98
N GLY A 337 -26.91 -17.06 4.37
CA GLY A 337 -28.06 -17.94 4.16
C GLY A 337 -28.67 -17.87 2.76
N GLY A 338 -28.12 -17.07 1.84
CA GLY A 338 -28.65 -16.86 0.49
C GLY A 338 -29.94 -16.03 0.43
N ARG A 339 -30.32 -15.39 1.54
CA ARG A 339 -31.54 -14.56 1.69
C ARG A 339 -31.18 -13.09 1.51
N PHE A 340 -30.77 -12.74 0.28
CA PHE A 340 -30.17 -11.43 0.01
C PHE A 340 -31.16 -10.26 0.15
N ALA A 341 -32.43 -10.46 -0.22
CA ALA A 341 -33.46 -9.42 -0.05
C ALA A 341 -33.71 -9.11 1.43
N GLU A 342 -33.83 -10.16 2.26
CA GLU A 342 -33.97 -10.01 3.71
C GLU A 342 -32.69 -9.46 4.36
N ALA A 343 -31.51 -9.73 3.79
CA ALA A 343 -30.26 -9.12 4.24
C ALA A 343 -30.29 -7.60 4.04
N VAL A 344 -30.71 -7.13 2.87
CA VAL A 344 -30.86 -5.69 2.58
C VAL A 344 -31.85 -5.06 3.57
N GLU A 345 -33.06 -5.62 3.70
CA GLU A 345 -34.09 -5.09 4.61
C GLU A 345 -33.60 -5.01 6.07
N ALA A 346 -32.90 -6.05 6.55
CA ALA A 346 -32.36 -6.07 7.91
C ALA A 346 -31.28 -5.00 8.13
N LEU A 347 -30.56 -4.58 7.09
CA LEU A 347 -29.41 -3.66 7.19
C LEU A 347 -29.80 -2.18 7.07
N GLU A 348 -30.96 -1.86 6.50
CA GLU A 348 -31.41 -0.47 6.23
C GLU A 348 -31.43 0.43 7.48
N SER A 349 -31.69 -0.14 8.66
CA SER A 349 -31.82 0.61 9.92
C SER A 349 -30.66 0.41 10.91
N CYS A 350 -29.57 -0.24 10.51
CA CYS A 350 -28.46 -0.50 11.43
C CYS A 350 -27.67 0.79 11.75
N GLY A 351 -27.21 0.92 13.00
CA GLY A 351 -26.56 2.14 13.50
C GLY A 351 -25.13 2.38 12.98
N ASP A 352 -24.38 1.32 12.67
CA ASP A 352 -23.09 1.45 11.99
C ASP A 352 -23.33 1.46 10.48
N ALA A 353 -23.44 2.68 9.95
CA ALA A 353 -23.77 2.91 8.54
C ALA A 353 -22.72 2.33 7.58
N ALA A 354 -21.42 2.40 7.91
CA ALA A 354 -20.37 1.95 7.01
C ALA A 354 -20.44 0.43 6.80
N GLU A 355 -20.59 -0.31 7.91
CA GLU A 355 -20.65 -1.76 7.87
C GLU A 355 -22.01 -2.25 7.32
N ALA A 356 -23.12 -1.54 7.62
CA ALA A 356 -24.43 -1.84 7.06
C ALA A 356 -24.48 -1.66 5.54
N LEU A 357 -23.97 -0.52 5.03
CA LEU A 357 -23.86 -0.24 3.59
C LEU A 357 -22.98 -1.28 2.90
N ARG A 358 -21.88 -1.71 3.53
CA ARG A 358 -21.01 -2.75 2.98
C ARG A 358 -21.77 -4.06 2.73
N TRP A 359 -22.45 -4.58 3.75
CA TRP A 359 -23.18 -5.85 3.61
C TRP A 359 -24.45 -5.74 2.77
N SER A 360 -25.13 -4.59 2.80
CA SER A 360 -26.28 -4.33 1.92
C SER A 360 -25.81 -4.29 0.46
N GLY A 361 -24.73 -3.57 0.16
CA GLY A 361 -24.17 -3.50 -1.19
C GLY A 361 -23.69 -4.85 -1.71
N LEU A 362 -23.09 -5.67 -0.84
CA LEU A 362 -22.76 -7.07 -1.16
C LEU A 362 -24.02 -7.90 -1.47
N ALA A 363 -25.09 -7.78 -0.69
CA ALA A 363 -26.35 -8.48 -0.95
C ALA A 363 -27.00 -8.01 -2.27
N ARG A 364 -26.97 -6.71 -2.56
CA ARG A 364 -27.45 -6.13 -3.82
C ARG A 364 -26.65 -6.60 -5.03
N PHE A 365 -25.34 -6.79 -4.87
CA PHE A 365 -24.52 -7.40 -5.91
C PHE A 365 -25.01 -8.81 -6.27
N GLU A 366 -25.31 -9.64 -5.27
CA GLU A 366 -25.84 -11.00 -5.48
C GLU A 366 -27.25 -10.99 -6.10
N LEU A 367 -28.04 -9.94 -5.84
CA LEU A 367 -29.34 -9.71 -6.49
C LEU A 367 -29.23 -9.17 -7.93
N GLY A 368 -28.03 -8.85 -8.41
CA GLY A 368 -27.81 -8.24 -9.72
C GLY A 368 -28.14 -6.74 -9.80
N GLU A 369 -28.35 -6.06 -8.67
CA GLU A 369 -28.65 -4.63 -8.58
C GLU A 369 -27.36 -3.78 -8.67
N ALA A 370 -26.66 -3.85 -9.81
CA ALA A 370 -25.31 -3.30 -10.00
C ALA A 370 -25.14 -1.84 -9.52
N GLU A 371 -26.01 -0.94 -9.96
CA GLU A 371 -25.92 0.50 -9.63
C GLU A 371 -26.11 0.76 -8.13
N ARG A 372 -27.08 0.08 -7.50
CA ARG A 372 -27.33 0.26 -6.07
C ARG A 372 -26.20 -0.35 -5.23
N ALA A 373 -25.72 -1.52 -5.64
CA ALA A 373 -24.56 -2.16 -5.02
C ALA A 373 -23.33 -1.24 -5.09
N ARG A 374 -23.06 -0.62 -6.25
CA ARG A 374 -21.98 0.35 -6.43
C ARG A 374 -22.09 1.51 -5.45
N VAL A 375 -23.24 2.19 -5.42
CA VAL A 375 -23.45 3.34 -4.54
C VAL A 375 -23.21 2.98 -3.07
N GLU A 376 -23.76 1.87 -2.59
CA GLU A 376 -23.62 1.47 -1.19
C GLU A 376 -22.18 1.05 -0.85
N LEU A 377 -21.51 0.31 -1.74
CA LEU A 377 -20.13 -0.14 -1.53
C LEU A 377 -19.12 1.02 -1.58
N GLU A 378 -19.29 1.97 -2.51
CA GLU A 378 -18.46 3.18 -2.57
C GLU A 378 -18.68 4.06 -1.34
N GLN A 379 -19.93 4.24 -0.88
CA GLN A 379 -20.22 4.97 0.36
C GLN A 379 -19.63 4.28 1.59
N ALA A 380 -19.68 2.95 1.66
CA ALA A 380 -19.03 2.20 2.73
C ALA A 380 -17.51 2.42 2.73
N ALA A 381 -16.86 2.40 1.56
CA ALA A 381 -15.44 2.68 1.41
C ALA A 381 -15.09 4.14 1.75
N GLU A 382 -15.98 5.09 1.46
CA GLU A 382 -15.84 6.48 1.89
C GLU A 382 -15.94 6.60 3.42
N LEU A 383 -16.90 5.96 4.07
CA LEU A 383 -17.06 6.08 5.53
C LEU A 383 -15.96 5.34 6.31
N ASN A 384 -15.59 4.14 5.86
CA ASN A 384 -14.57 3.31 6.48
C ASN A 384 -13.62 2.73 5.42
N PRO A 385 -12.58 3.47 5.03
CA PRO A 385 -11.70 3.07 3.93
C PRO A 385 -10.78 1.89 4.29
N ARG A 386 -10.58 1.55 5.57
CA ARG A 386 -9.59 0.53 5.98
C ARG A 386 -8.23 0.74 5.31
N ASN A 387 -7.72 1.98 5.36
CA ASN A 387 -6.52 2.46 4.66
C ASN A 387 -6.54 2.37 3.13
N ARG A 388 -7.68 2.13 2.50
CA ARG A 388 -7.80 2.14 1.04
C ARG A 388 -8.11 3.52 0.50
N CYS A 389 -7.91 3.67 -0.80
CA CYS A 389 -8.30 4.88 -1.49
C CYS A 389 -9.80 5.11 -1.37
N ARG A 390 -10.16 6.34 -0.99
CA ARG A 390 -11.55 6.78 -0.95
C ARG A 390 -12.02 7.05 -2.39
N PRO A 391 -13.28 6.77 -2.74
CA PRO A 391 -13.84 7.21 -4.02
C PRO A 391 -13.64 8.71 -4.28
N SER A 392 -13.79 9.55 -3.25
CA SER A 392 -13.55 10.99 -3.33
C SER A 392 -12.09 11.34 -3.66
N TYR A 393 -11.12 10.50 -3.31
CA TYR A 393 -9.70 10.74 -3.57
C TYR A 393 -9.33 10.30 -4.99
N ASN A 394 -9.92 9.22 -5.51
CA ASN A 394 -9.82 8.86 -6.92
C ASN A 394 -10.43 9.95 -7.82
N ALA A 395 -11.55 10.55 -7.42
CA ALA A 395 -12.11 11.70 -8.12
C ALA A 395 -11.14 12.91 -8.15
N LEU A 396 -10.51 13.22 -7.02
CA LEU A 396 -9.48 14.27 -6.94
C LEU A 396 -8.26 13.97 -7.83
N ILE A 397 -7.78 12.73 -7.88
CA ILE A 397 -6.69 12.33 -8.78
C ILE A 397 -7.05 12.63 -10.24
N ARG A 398 -8.27 12.29 -10.66
CA ARG A 398 -8.76 12.58 -12.02
C ARG A 398 -8.82 14.08 -12.30
N GLU A 399 -9.30 14.87 -11.34
CA GLU A 399 -9.35 16.33 -11.44
C GLU A 399 -7.94 16.93 -11.62
N LEU A 400 -6.98 16.53 -10.78
CA LEU A 400 -5.61 17.01 -10.84
C LEU A 400 -4.91 16.59 -12.15
N ALA A 401 -5.13 15.36 -12.61
CA ALA A 401 -4.58 14.87 -13.87
C ALA A 401 -5.13 15.62 -15.09
N ALA A 402 -6.36 16.11 -15.03
CA ALA A 402 -6.95 16.94 -16.08
C ALA A 402 -6.46 18.40 -16.05
N GLY A 403 -5.80 18.84 -14.96
CA GLY A 403 -5.43 20.23 -14.72
C GLY A 403 -4.12 20.69 -15.38
N SER A 404 -3.34 19.80 -15.99
CA SER A 404 -2.02 20.14 -16.57
C SER A 404 -1.65 19.24 -17.74
N GLU A 405 -0.99 19.79 -18.77
CA GLU A 405 -0.67 19.07 -20.02
C GLU A 405 0.40 17.98 -19.84
N HIS A 406 1.37 18.18 -18.94
CA HIS A 406 2.42 17.20 -18.65
C HIS A 406 1.99 16.09 -17.68
N VAL A 407 0.76 16.18 -17.17
CA VAL A 407 0.17 15.21 -16.26
C VAL A 407 -0.84 14.37 -17.03
N HIS A 408 -0.72 13.05 -16.91
CA HIS A 408 -1.57 12.10 -17.59
C HIS A 408 -2.28 11.23 -16.56
N LEU A 409 -3.55 10.92 -16.82
CA LEU A 409 -4.32 10.03 -15.98
C LEU A 409 -3.96 8.57 -16.30
N LEU A 410 -3.69 7.79 -15.26
CA LEU A 410 -3.67 6.34 -15.29
C LEU A 410 -4.88 5.80 -14.52
N ASP A 411 -6.00 5.56 -15.21
CA ASP A 411 -7.26 5.19 -14.57
C ASP A 411 -7.34 3.68 -14.28
N LEU A 412 -6.53 3.23 -13.33
CA LEU A 412 -6.51 1.82 -12.89
C LEU A 412 -7.84 1.40 -12.28
N GLU A 413 -8.57 2.30 -11.60
CA GLU A 413 -9.89 2.01 -11.02
C GLU A 413 -10.87 1.62 -12.13
N ALA A 414 -10.98 2.44 -13.18
CA ALA A 414 -11.82 2.12 -14.33
C ALA A 414 -11.35 0.84 -15.05
N ALA A 415 -10.05 0.57 -15.10
CA ALA A 415 -9.53 -0.68 -15.66
C ALA A 415 -9.97 -1.91 -14.86
N ALA A 416 -9.94 -1.82 -13.52
CA ALA A 416 -10.41 -2.88 -12.63
C ALA A 416 -11.92 -3.10 -12.79
N GLU A 417 -12.71 -2.02 -12.84
CA GLU A 417 -14.16 -2.11 -13.05
C GLU A 417 -14.51 -2.80 -14.37
N ARG A 418 -13.85 -2.44 -15.48
CA ARG A 418 -14.06 -3.09 -16.79
C ARG A 418 -13.79 -4.60 -16.76
N ALA A 419 -12.88 -5.05 -15.89
CA ALA A 419 -12.49 -6.44 -15.76
C ALA A 419 -13.33 -7.23 -14.75
N SER A 420 -14.28 -6.57 -14.06
CA SER A 420 -15.00 -7.16 -12.93
C SER A 420 -16.49 -7.38 -13.21
N PRO A 421 -17.09 -8.44 -12.64
CA PRO A 421 -18.53 -8.67 -12.72
C PRO A 421 -19.32 -7.46 -12.26
N LEU A 422 -20.33 -7.07 -13.04
CA LEU A 422 -21.19 -5.90 -12.79
C LEU A 422 -20.41 -4.58 -12.58
N GLY A 423 -19.16 -4.50 -13.03
CA GLY A 423 -18.32 -3.33 -12.80
C GLY A 423 -17.88 -3.15 -11.35
N LEU A 424 -17.92 -4.20 -10.52
CA LEU A 424 -17.63 -4.13 -9.07
C LEU A 424 -16.41 -4.99 -8.72
N PRO A 425 -15.23 -4.37 -8.51
CA PRO A 425 -14.00 -5.13 -8.27
C PRO A 425 -14.04 -6.01 -7.03
N GLY A 426 -13.52 -7.23 -7.17
CA GLY A 426 -13.66 -8.29 -6.19
C GLY A 426 -12.56 -9.36 -6.22
N PRO A 427 -12.79 -10.54 -5.62
CA PRO A 427 -11.77 -11.58 -5.42
C PRO A 427 -11.17 -12.16 -6.71
N GLU A 428 -11.79 -11.93 -7.88
CA GLU A 428 -11.22 -12.28 -9.18
C GLU A 428 -9.98 -11.46 -9.54
N LEU A 429 -9.82 -10.25 -8.97
CA LEU A 429 -8.64 -9.39 -9.16
C LEU A 429 -7.81 -9.24 -7.89
N PHE A 430 -8.35 -9.53 -6.71
CA PHE A 430 -7.73 -9.25 -5.42
C PHE A 430 -7.47 -10.50 -4.57
N VAL A 431 -6.41 -10.47 -3.77
CA VAL A 431 -6.10 -11.51 -2.76
C VAL A 431 -6.57 -11.12 -1.36
N ASP A 432 -6.73 -9.82 -1.11
CA ASP A 432 -7.27 -9.28 0.14
C ASP A 432 -8.11 -8.01 -0.17
N TYR A 433 -8.34 -7.16 0.82
CA TYR A 433 -9.12 -5.92 0.65
C TYR A 433 -8.42 -4.81 -0.16
N CYS A 434 -7.12 -4.95 -0.45
CA CYS A 434 -6.26 -3.97 -1.12
C CYS A 434 -5.49 -4.54 -2.32
N HIS A 435 -4.86 -5.67 -2.11
CA HIS A 435 -3.77 -6.17 -2.92
C HIS A 435 -4.30 -7.07 -4.01
N MET A 436 -3.76 -6.88 -5.21
CA MET A 436 -4.19 -7.64 -6.37
C MET A 436 -3.53 -9.01 -6.43
N ASN A 437 -4.24 -9.96 -7.02
CA ASN A 437 -3.61 -11.19 -7.50
C ASN A 437 -2.83 -10.89 -8.79
N TRP A 438 -2.10 -11.88 -9.31
CA TRP A 438 -1.25 -11.65 -10.47
C TRP A 438 -2.03 -11.22 -11.72
N ARG A 439 -3.30 -11.65 -11.88
CA ARG A 439 -4.14 -11.24 -13.01
C ARG A 439 -4.54 -9.77 -12.88
N GLY A 440 -4.91 -9.33 -11.68
CA GLY A 440 -5.17 -7.92 -11.39
C GLY A 440 -3.98 -7.04 -11.75
N TYR A 441 -2.80 -7.31 -11.21
CA TYR A 441 -1.61 -6.52 -11.53
C TYR A 441 -1.18 -6.59 -12.99
N GLY A 442 -1.32 -7.75 -13.64
CA GLY A 442 -1.06 -7.89 -15.07
C GLY A 442 -1.95 -6.97 -15.90
N LEU A 443 -3.25 -6.88 -15.58
CA LEU A 443 -4.17 -5.94 -16.23
C LEU A 443 -3.78 -4.48 -15.95
N MET A 444 -3.41 -4.14 -14.72
CA MET A 444 -2.97 -2.78 -14.37
C MET A 444 -1.68 -2.39 -15.11
N ALA A 445 -0.77 -3.34 -15.33
CA ALA A 445 0.45 -3.11 -16.10
C ALA A 445 0.18 -2.87 -17.60
N GLU A 446 -0.80 -3.57 -18.18
CA GLU A 446 -1.24 -3.30 -19.55
C GLU A 446 -1.91 -1.92 -19.68
N GLU A 447 -2.72 -1.52 -18.69
CA GLU A 447 -3.29 -0.17 -18.64
C GLU A 447 -2.19 0.88 -18.55
N LEU A 448 -1.17 0.68 -17.69
CA LEU A 448 -0.01 1.56 -17.60
C LEU A 448 0.74 1.64 -18.94
N ARG A 449 0.98 0.51 -19.60
CA ARG A 449 1.63 0.47 -20.91
C ARG A 449 0.84 1.28 -21.95
N ALA A 450 -0.48 1.15 -21.98
CA ALA A 450 -1.34 1.91 -22.87
C ALA A 450 -1.32 3.42 -22.55
N ALA A 451 -1.39 3.79 -21.27
CA ALA A 451 -1.32 5.18 -20.82
C ALA A 451 0.02 5.83 -21.19
N LEU A 452 1.14 5.11 -21.01
CA LEU A 452 2.46 5.57 -21.44
C LEU A 452 2.52 5.86 -22.94
N GLN A 453 1.88 5.01 -23.76
CA GLN A 453 1.82 5.20 -25.21
C GLN A 453 1.01 6.44 -25.59
N LEU A 454 -0.13 6.66 -24.93
CA LEU A 454 -1.00 7.82 -25.16
C LEU A 454 -0.34 9.13 -24.71
N ALA A 455 0.41 9.08 -23.60
CA ALA A 455 1.20 10.20 -23.09
C ALA A 455 2.44 10.52 -23.95
N GLY A 456 2.75 9.72 -24.98
CA GLY A 456 4.00 9.85 -25.74
C GLY A 456 5.25 9.60 -24.89
N SER A 457 5.09 9.02 -23.71
CA SER A 457 6.18 8.76 -22.74
C SER A 457 6.63 7.29 -22.75
N ALA A 458 6.01 6.43 -23.57
CA ALA A 458 6.47 5.07 -23.81
C ALA A 458 7.86 5.04 -24.45
N PRO A 459 8.60 3.92 -24.35
CA PRO A 459 9.83 3.74 -25.12
C PRO A 459 9.54 3.97 -26.61
N GLY A 460 10.14 5.00 -27.20
CA GLY A 460 9.88 5.43 -28.59
C GLY A 460 10.43 4.50 -29.68
N TRP A 461 10.69 3.23 -29.35
CA TRP A 461 11.23 2.24 -30.28
C TRP A 461 10.10 1.48 -30.99
N PRO A 462 10.31 1.05 -32.25
CA PRO A 462 9.36 0.18 -32.93
C PRO A 462 9.13 -1.09 -32.11
N VAL A 463 7.86 -1.48 -31.95
CA VAL A 463 7.50 -2.72 -31.27
C VAL A 463 7.80 -3.90 -32.20
N GLU A 464 8.69 -4.80 -31.79
CA GLU A 464 8.94 -6.06 -32.49
C GLU A 464 8.18 -7.19 -31.78
N GLY A 465 7.13 -7.71 -32.42
CA GLY A 465 6.31 -8.81 -31.89
C GLY A 465 5.05 -8.35 -31.14
N ALA A 466 4.25 -9.32 -30.72
CA ALA A 466 3.04 -9.08 -29.94
C ALA A 466 3.36 -9.03 -28.43
N SER A 467 2.60 -8.25 -27.67
CA SER A 467 2.63 -8.31 -26.19
C SER A 467 2.37 -9.73 -25.73
N LEU A 468 3.04 -10.16 -24.66
CA LEU A 468 2.83 -11.48 -24.09
C LEU A 468 1.43 -11.55 -23.46
N PRO A 469 0.62 -12.59 -23.74
CA PRO A 469 -0.61 -12.82 -22.99
C PRO A 469 -0.30 -12.98 -21.50
N LEU A 470 -1.23 -12.54 -20.62
CA LEU A 470 -0.98 -12.56 -19.18
C LEU A 470 -0.66 -13.98 -18.67
N ASP A 471 -1.38 -14.99 -19.16
CA ASP A 471 -1.16 -16.39 -18.77
C ASP A 471 0.23 -16.89 -19.17
N VAL A 472 0.76 -16.42 -20.31
CA VAL A 472 2.12 -16.77 -20.78
C VAL A 472 3.18 -16.14 -19.89
N VAL A 473 2.99 -14.89 -19.47
CA VAL A 473 3.90 -14.25 -18.50
C VAL A 473 3.82 -14.97 -17.15
N ALA A 474 2.61 -15.28 -16.67
CA ALA A 474 2.41 -15.99 -15.42
C ALA A 474 3.09 -17.37 -15.41
N GLU A 475 2.97 -18.14 -16.51
CA GLU A 475 3.64 -19.42 -16.67
C GLU A 475 5.17 -19.27 -16.68
N ARG A 476 5.70 -18.30 -17.46
CA ARG A 476 7.15 -18.04 -17.51
C ARG A 476 7.74 -17.62 -16.17
N GLN A 477 6.95 -16.91 -15.37
CA GLN A 477 7.31 -16.46 -14.02
C GLN A 477 6.94 -17.49 -12.94
N ARG A 478 6.45 -18.68 -13.33
CA ARG A 478 6.05 -19.78 -12.42
C ARG A 478 5.07 -19.34 -11.32
N LEU A 479 4.15 -18.44 -11.66
CA LEU A 479 3.16 -17.93 -10.70
C LEU A 479 2.15 -19.02 -10.34
N HIS A 480 1.72 -19.02 -9.07
CA HIS A 480 0.68 -19.95 -8.62
C HIS A 480 -0.63 -19.75 -9.39
N PRO A 481 -1.33 -20.83 -9.77
CA PRO A 481 -2.65 -20.74 -10.38
C PRO A 481 -3.61 -19.97 -9.48
N LEU A 482 -4.45 -19.12 -10.08
CA LEU A 482 -5.52 -18.47 -9.33
C LEU A 482 -6.57 -19.52 -8.91
N PRO A 483 -7.17 -19.37 -7.72
CA PRO A 483 -8.32 -20.17 -7.36
C PRO A 483 -9.43 -19.98 -8.40
N ALA A 484 -10.17 -21.05 -8.68
CA ALA A 484 -11.30 -20.98 -9.60
C ALA A 484 -12.31 -19.93 -9.09
N PRO A 485 -12.94 -19.15 -9.99
CA PRO A 485 -13.89 -18.13 -9.58
C PRO A 485 -15.03 -18.75 -8.76
N PRO A 486 -15.48 -18.08 -7.69
CA PRO A 486 -16.59 -18.55 -6.87
C PRO A 486 -17.84 -18.74 -7.74
N GLY A 487 -18.47 -19.91 -7.67
CA GLY A 487 -19.62 -20.29 -8.50
C GLY A 487 -19.31 -21.27 -9.63
N SER A 488 -18.05 -21.68 -9.82
CA SER A 488 -17.73 -22.85 -10.63
C SER A 488 -18.25 -24.10 -9.90
N PRO A 489 -19.14 -24.93 -10.48
CA PRO A 489 -19.49 -26.20 -9.86
C PRO A 489 -18.19 -26.99 -9.65
N GLY A 490 -17.91 -27.38 -8.40
CA GLY A 490 -16.77 -28.23 -8.09
C GLY A 490 -16.77 -29.46 -8.99
N PRO A 491 -15.61 -30.08 -9.26
CA PRO A 491 -15.54 -31.27 -10.09
C PRO A 491 -16.54 -32.28 -9.54
N GLN A 492 -17.56 -32.62 -10.34
CA GLN A 492 -18.44 -33.72 -10.04
C GLN A 492 -17.54 -34.95 -9.99
N THR A 493 -17.26 -35.42 -8.78
CA THR A 493 -16.67 -36.73 -8.56
C THR A 493 -17.62 -37.75 -9.18
N GLN A 494 -17.20 -38.32 -10.31
CA GLN A 494 -17.83 -39.53 -10.87
C GLN A 494 -17.52 -40.73 -9.99
#